data_AF-D3K3G7-F1
#
_entry.id   AF-D3K3G7-F1
#
_cell.length_a   1.000
_cell.length_b   1.000
_cell.length_c   1.000
_cell.angle_alpha   90.00
_cell.angle_beta   90.00
_cell.angle_gamma   90.00
#
_symmetry.space_group_name_H-M   'P 1'
#
loop_
_entity.id
_entity.type
_entity.pdbx_description
1 polymer ?
#
loop_
_entity_poly.entity_id
_entity_poly.type
_entity_poly.pdbx_seq_one_letter_code
_entity_poly.pdbx_strand_id
1 'polypeptide(L)'
;GTELILRLYNALVAKKEDESLPQFTSCSPGWVKYIEHFYPEYLSHVSSAKSPQQMFGAVIKTYYAEQKGIDPEDIVTVALMPCSAKKYECNRPEMKDSGYKDIDYGLTTRELAKMIKEAGIYLPDMPKSDFDDPFGTATGSGVIFGA
;
A
#
# COMPACT_ATOMS: atom_id res chain seq x y z
N GLY A 1 -7.22 5.71 10.32
CA GLY A 1 -7.48 6.60 11.48
C GLY A 1 -8.67 6.14 12.28
N THR A 2 -9.81 5.90 11.63
CA THR A 2 -11.08 5.50 12.28
C THR A 2 -10.94 4.29 13.18
N GLU A 3 -10.23 3.24 12.76
CA GLU A 3 -10.03 2.02 13.57
C GLU A 3 -9.43 2.33 14.95
N LEU A 4 -8.34 3.10 15.02
CA LEU A 4 -7.70 3.45 16.29
C LEU A 4 -8.65 4.23 17.19
N ILE A 5 -9.39 5.20 16.63
CA ILE A 5 -10.35 6.01 17.38
C ILE A 5 -11.46 5.11 17.95
N LEU A 6 -11.95 4.16 17.17
CA LEU A 6 -12.99 3.22 17.62
C LEU A 6 -12.48 2.28 18.72
N ARG A 7 -11.26 1.73 18.59
CA ARG A 7 -10.63 0.90 19.63
C ARG A 7 -10.46 1.69 20.94
N LEU A 8 -9.97 2.92 20.85
CA LEU A 8 -9.82 3.82 22.00
C LEU A 8 -11.17 4.17 22.63
N TYR A 9 -12.18 4.47 21.82
CA TYR A 9 -13.53 4.75 22.32
C TYR A 9 -14.11 3.54 23.07
N ASN A 10 -14.00 2.34 22.49
CA ASN A 10 -14.50 1.12 23.12
C ASN A 10 -13.80 0.84 24.46
N ALA A 11 -12.47 0.99 24.51
CA ALA A 11 -11.69 0.74 25.71
C ALA A 11 -11.94 1.80 26.80
N LEU A 12 -11.96 3.09 26.44
CA LEU A 12 -11.96 4.19 27.40
C LEU A 12 -13.35 4.72 27.76
N VAL A 13 -14.29 4.71 26.81
CA VAL A 13 -15.64 5.28 26.98
C VAL A 13 -16.67 4.17 27.20
N ALA A 14 -16.72 3.19 26.29
CA ALA A 14 -17.69 2.10 26.39
C ALA A 14 -17.29 1.04 27.44
N LYS A 15 -16.07 1.11 27.97
CA LYS A 15 -15.49 0.18 28.97
C LYS A 15 -15.66 -1.28 28.55
N LYS A 16 -15.51 -1.57 27.27
CA LYS A 16 -15.44 -2.95 26.78
C LYS A 16 -14.10 -3.54 27.21
N GLU A 17 -14.16 -4.73 27.79
CA GLU A 17 -12.96 -5.53 28.05
C GLU A 17 -12.43 -6.08 26.72
N ASP A 18 -11.12 -6.33 26.65
CA ASP A 18 -10.44 -7.06 25.55
C ASP A 18 -10.27 -6.31 24.20
N GLU A 19 -10.17 -4.98 24.22
CA GLU A 19 -9.75 -4.22 23.02
C GLU A 19 -8.25 -4.35 22.78
N SER A 20 -7.87 -4.75 21.55
CA SER A 20 -6.47 -4.96 21.15
C SER A 20 -5.71 -3.63 20.99
N LEU A 21 -5.18 -3.15 22.12
CA LEU A 21 -4.35 -1.96 22.27
C LEU A 21 -3.00 -2.32 22.90
N PRO A 22 -1.88 -1.72 22.45
CA PRO A 22 -1.76 -0.67 21.43
C PRO A 22 -2.02 -1.19 20.01
N GLN A 23 -2.43 -0.31 19.10
CA GLN A 23 -2.55 -0.66 17.67
C GLN A 23 -1.18 -0.54 16.98
N PHE A 24 -0.78 -1.59 16.29
CA PHE A 24 0.43 -1.63 15.47
C PHE A 24 0.15 -1.25 14.01
N THR A 25 1.15 -0.68 13.35
CA THR A 25 1.09 -0.43 11.91
C THR A 25 1.16 -1.75 11.13
N SER A 26 0.60 -1.74 9.92
CA SER A 26 0.48 -2.91 9.04
C SER A 26 1.13 -2.70 7.66
N CYS A 27 1.71 -1.53 7.43
CA CYS A 27 2.13 -1.09 6.11
C CYS A 27 3.48 -1.65 5.65
N SER A 28 4.32 -2.11 6.59
CA SER A 28 5.63 -2.69 6.31
C SER A 28 5.50 -4.21 6.20
N PRO A 29 5.67 -4.81 5.01
CA PRO A 29 5.52 -6.26 4.85
C PRO A 29 6.59 -7.06 5.59
N GLY A 30 7.77 -6.48 5.84
CA GLY A 30 8.80 -7.09 6.68
C GLY A 30 8.33 -7.20 8.14
N TRP A 31 7.70 -6.14 8.66
CA TRP A 31 7.10 -6.16 9.99
C TRP A 31 5.93 -7.13 10.10
N VAL A 32 5.01 -7.12 9.12
CA VAL A 32 3.88 -8.07 9.08
C VAL A 32 4.38 -9.51 9.09
N LYS A 33 5.38 -9.84 8.26
CA LYS A 33 5.95 -11.18 8.27
C LYS A 33 6.63 -11.53 9.59
N TYR A 34 7.31 -10.56 10.22
CA TYR A 34 7.95 -10.76 11.52
C TYR A 34 6.92 -11.08 12.61
N ILE A 35 5.86 -10.28 12.75
CA ILE A 35 4.84 -10.52 13.78
C ILE A 35 4.07 -11.83 13.53
N GLU A 36 3.78 -12.18 12.26
CA GLU A 36 3.17 -13.47 11.90
C GLU A 36 4.00 -14.68 12.34
N HIS A 37 5.33 -14.58 12.34
CA HIS A 37 6.21 -15.70 12.67
C HIS A 37 6.57 -15.75 14.16
N PHE A 38 6.87 -14.61 14.76
CA PHE A 38 7.47 -14.55 16.09
C PHE A 38 6.48 -14.20 17.19
N TYR A 39 5.37 -13.54 16.85
CA TYR A 39 4.38 -13.06 17.82
C TYR A 39 2.93 -13.13 17.30
N PRO A 40 2.48 -14.31 16.83
CA PRO A 40 1.14 -14.47 16.26
C PRO A 40 0.01 -14.10 17.25
N GLU A 41 0.26 -14.20 18.56
CA GLU A 41 -0.68 -13.80 19.62
C GLU A 41 -1.03 -12.30 19.59
N TYR A 42 -0.19 -11.46 18.98
CA TYR A 42 -0.43 -10.03 18.86
C TYR A 42 -0.99 -9.61 17.49
N LEU A 43 -1.41 -10.55 16.63
CA LEU A 43 -1.95 -10.22 15.31
C LEU A 43 -3.20 -9.33 15.38
N SER A 44 -4.04 -9.46 16.42
CA SER A 44 -5.21 -8.60 16.62
C SER A 44 -4.85 -7.13 16.85
N HIS A 45 -3.61 -6.84 17.27
CA HIS A 45 -3.12 -5.48 17.44
C HIS A 45 -2.73 -4.83 16.10
N VAL A 46 -2.48 -5.62 15.05
CA VAL A 46 -2.13 -5.09 13.74
C VAL A 46 -3.34 -4.39 13.12
N SER A 47 -3.10 -3.18 12.61
CA SER A 47 -4.09 -2.40 11.87
C SER A 47 -4.69 -3.20 10.72
N SER A 48 -6.02 -3.22 10.61
CA SER A 48 -6.72 -3.85 9.48
C SER A 48 -6.52 -3.10 8.16
N ALA A 49 -6.11 -1.83 8.22
CA ALA A 49 -5.75 -1.04 7.05
C ALA A 49 -4.66 -1.76 6.21
N LYS A 50 -4.91 -1.97 4.92
CA LYS A 50 -3.90 -2.41 3.94
C LYS A 50 -2.71 -1.43 3.86
N SER A 51 -1.57 -1.87 3.33
CA SER A 51 -0.49 -0.91 3.05
C SER A 51 -0.87 0.06 1.92
N PRO A 52 -0.24 1.24 1.82
CA PRO A 52 -0.53 2.19 0.74
C PRO A 52 -0.43 1.59 -0.66
N GLN A 53 0.54 0.68 -0.88
CA GLN A 53 0.67 -0.06 -2.13
C GLN A 53 -0.61 -0.85 -2.45
N GLN A 54 -1.11 -1.63 -1.49
CA GLN A 54 -2.23 -2.53 -1.72
C GLN A 54 -3.56 -1.78 -1.79
N MET A 55 -3.72 -0.75 -0.95
CA MET A 55 -4.86 0.16 -1.04
C MET A 55 -4.94 0.79 -2.43
N PHE A 56 -3.82 1.31 -2.93
CA PHE A 56 -3.79 2.00 -4.21
C PHE A 56 -4.06 1.06 -5.39
N GLY A 57 -3.51 -0.16 -5.36
CA GLY A 57 -3.82 -1.19 -6.35
C GLY A 57 -5.32 -1.52 -6.43
N ALA A 58 -5.96 -1.73 -5.28
CA ALA A 58 -7.39 -1.97 -5.22
C ALA A 58 -8.20 -0.77 -5.76
N VAL A 59 -7.83 0.46 -5.39
CA VAL A 59 -8.48 1.70 -5.88
C VAL A 59 -8.32 1.88 -7.39
N ILE A 60 -7.15 1.57 -7.96
CA ILE A 60 -6.93 1.67 -9.40
C ILE A 60 -7.86 0.71 -10.16
N LYS A 61 -7.94 -0.55 -9.73
CA LYS A 61 -8.73 -1.58 -10.42
C LYS A 61 -10.23 -1.56 -10.10
N THR A 62 -10.67 -0.65 -9.23
CA THR A 62 -12.09 -0.48 -8.91
C THR A 62 -12.54 0.93 -9.30
N TYR A 63 -12.29 1.90 -8.44
CA TYR A 63 -12.73 3.29 -8.61
C TYR A 63 -12.21 3.93 -9.90
N TYR A 64 -10.90 3.83 -10.19
CA TYR A 64 -10.34 4.45 -11.40
C TYR A 64 -10.80 3.74 -12.67
N ALA A 65 -10.84 2.40 -12.66
CA ALA A 65 -11.34 1.59 -13.77
C ALA A 65 -12.80 1.97 -14.12
N GLU A 66 -13.67 2.06 -13.12
CA GLU A 66 -15.06 2.51 -13.27
C GLU A 66 -15.14 3.93 -13.83
N GLN A 67 -14.39 4.87 -13.24
CA GLN A 67 -14.39 6.28 -13.66
C GLN A 67 -13.93 6.46 -15.12
N LYS A 68 -13.00 5.64 -15.59
CA LYS A 68 -12.45 5.70 -16.96
C LYS A 68 -13.14 4.77 -17.95
N GLY A 69 -14.06 3.91 -17.50
CA GLY A 69 -14.71 2.90 -18.34
C GLY A 69 -13.73 1.86 -18.89
N ILE A 70 -12.71 1.51 -18.11
CA ILE A 70 -11.69 0.50 -18.47
C ILE A 70 -12.05 -0.81 -17.78
N ASP A 71 -11.95 -1.93 -18.49
CA ASP A 71 -12.08 -3.24 -17.84
C ASP A 71 -10.89 -3.45 -16.88
N PRO A 72 -11.13 -3.74 -15.58
CA PRO A 72 -10.03 -4.01 -14.65
C PRO A 72 -9.09 -5.14 -15.08
N GLU A 73 -9.53 -6.10 -15.92
CA GLU A 73 -8.69 -7.15 -16.50
C GLU A 73 -7.59 -6.58 -17.41
N ASP A 74 -7.87 -5.45 -18.09
CA ASP A 74 -6.93 -4.77 -18.98
C ASP A 74 -5.92 -3.88 -18.24
N ILE A 75 -6.05 -3.75 -16.91
CA ILE A 75 -5.17 -2.88 -16.10
C ILE A 75 -4.02 -3.69 -15.52
N VAL A 76 -2.79 -3.28 -15.89
CA VAL A 76 -1.55 -3.76 -15.28
C VAL A 76 -1.01 -2.73 -14.28
N THR A 77 -1.06 -3.05 -12.99
CA THR A 77 -0.54 -2.20 -11.90
C THR A 77 0.91 -2.56 -11.55
N VAL A 78 1.81 -1.59 -11.71
CA VAL A 78 3.25 -1.74 -11.38
C VAL A 78 3.62 -0.80 -10.24
N ALA A 79 3.98 -1.35 -9.09
CA ALA A 79 4.34 -0.60 -7.90
C ALA A 79 5.86 -0.34 -7.83
N LEU A 80 6.28 0.92 -7.94
CA LEU A 80 7.65 1.35 -7.66
C LEU A 80 7.88 1.48 -6.15
N MET A 81 8.83 0.74 -5.60
CA MET A 81 9.07 0.66 -4.16
C MET A 81 10.56 0.70 -3.80
N PRO A 82 10.95 1.32 -2.68
CA PRO A 82 12.32 1.24 -2.16
C PRO A 82 12.61 -0.08 -1.41
N CYS A 83 11.69 -1.05 -1.44
CA CYS A 83 11.74 -2.26 -0.62
C CYS A 83 11.49 -3.52 -1.45
N SER A 84 12.33 -4.55 -1.29
CA SER A 84 12.14 -5.85 -1.95
C SER A 84 10.98 -6.65 -1.36
N ALA A 85 10.70 -6.50 -0.06
CA ALA A 85 9.58 -7.20 0.59
C ALA A 85 8.20 -6.78 0.06
N LYS A 86 8.10 -5.62 -0.63
CA LYS A 86 6.88 -5.22 -1.33
C LYS A 86 6.53 -6.12 -2.51
N LYS A 87 7.52 -6.79 -3.11
CA LYS A 87 7.29 -7.87 -4.10
C LYS A 87 6.65 -9.09 -3.46
N TYR A 88 7.02 -9.43 -2.22
CA TYR A 88 6.36 -10.50 -1.50
C TYR A 88 4.91 -10.10 -1.19
N GLU A 89 4.71 -8.88 -0.70
CA GLU A 89 3.37 -8.38 -0.35
C GLU A 89 2.38 -8.44 -1.51
N CYS A 90 2.76 -8.03 -2.74
CA CYS A 90 1.86 -8.10 -3.88
C CYS A 90 1.55 -9.51 -4.38
N ASN A 91 2.33 -10.51 -3.96
CA ASN A 91 2.08 -11.91 -4.32
C ASN A 91 1.37 -12.69 -3.21
N ARG A 92 0.91 -12.02 -2.14
CA ARG A 92 0.09 -12.67 -1.10
C ARG A 92 -1.29 -13.04 -1.69
N PRO A 93 -1.76 -14.31 -1.57
CA PRO A 93 -2.99 -14.78 -2.21
C PRO A 93 -4.27 -14.00 -1.84
N GLU A 94 -4.26 -13.34 -0.69
CA GLU A 94 -5.35 -12.51 -0.18
C GLU A 94 -5.39 -11.09 -0.77
N MET A 95 -4.34 -10.64 -1.48
CA MET A 95 -4.27 -9.28 -2.05
C MET A 95 -5.02 -9.18 -3.38
N LYS A 96 -6.35 -9.31 -3.29
CA LYS A 96 -7.25 -9.40 -4.45
C LYS A 96 -8.64 -8.79 -4.21
N ASP A 97 -8.72 -7.71 -3.43
CA ASP A 97 -10.02 -7.13 -3.08
C ASP A 97 -10.73 -6.50 -4.28
N SER A 98 -9.98 -6.13 -5.32
CA SER A 98 -10.54 -5.67 -6.60
C SER A 98 -11.18 -6.78 -7.44
N GLY A 99 -11.14 -8.06 -6.99
CA GLY A 99 -11.52 -9.22 -7.79
C GLY A 99 -10.38 -9.74 -8.69
N TYR A 100 -9.35 -8.90 -8.88
CA TYR A 100 -8.10 -9.21 -9.55
C TYR A 100 -6.95 -9.07 -8.57
N LYS A 101 -5.73 -9.44 -8.97
CA LYS A 101 -4.54 -9.14 -8.19
C LYS A 101 -4.40 -7.61 -8.06
N ASP A 102 -4.42 -7.09 -6.84
CA ASP A 102 -4.47 -5.64 -6.60
C ASP A 102 -3.22 -4.94 -7.18
N ILE A 103 -2.05 -5.56 -7.01
CA ILE A 103 -0.76 -5.11 -7.59
C ILE A 103 -0.13 -6.24 -8.40
N ASP A 104 -0.01 -6.05 -9.72
CA ASP A 104 0.51 -7.09 -10.60
C ASP A 104 2.02 -7.31 -10.42
N TYR A 105 2.78 -6.22 -10.38
CA TYR A 105 4.24 -6.27 -10.29
C TYR A 105 4.77 -5.27 -9.26
N GLY A 106 5.76 -5.69 -8.48
CA GLY A 106 6.58 -4.81 -7.65
C GLY A 106 7.93 -4.57 -8.32
N LEU A 107 8.35 -3.31 -8.43
CA LEU A 107 9.61 -2.88 -9.01
C LEU A 107 10.43 -2.13 -7.96
N THR A 108 11.69 -2.50 -7.77
CA THR A 108 12.56 -1.75 -6.87
C THR A 108 13.08 -0.47 -7.51
N THR A 109 13.47 0.52 -6.70
CA THR A 109 14.15 1.74 -7.19
C THR A 109 15.36 1.43 -8.09
N ARG A 110 16.13 0.37 -7.78
CA ARG A 110 17.28 -0.04 -8.59
C ARG A 110 16.87 -0.61 -9.95
N GLU A 111 15.78 -1.37 -10.01
CA GLU A 111 15.29 -1.94 -11.26
C GLU A 111 14.72 -0.86 -12.16
N LEU A 112 13.97 0.10 -11.62
CA LEU A 112 13.51 1.25 -12.40
C LEU A 112 14.69 2.10 -12.90
N ALA A 113 15.67 2.38 -12.05
CA ALA A 113 16.86 3.13 -12.46
C ALA A 113 17.62 2.43 -13.60
N LYS A 114 17.67 1.10 -13.59
CA LYS A 114 18.22 0.31 -14.69
C LYS A 114 17.40 0.46 -15.97
N MET A 115 16.07 0.35 -15.90
CA MET A 115 15.18 0.52 -17.06
C MET A 115 15.30 1.92 -17.69
N ILE A 116 15.35 2.98 -16.86
CA ILE A 116 15.54 4.36 -17.32
C ILE A 116 16.87 4.50 -18.08
N LYS A 117 17.95 3.92 -17.54
CA LYS A 117 19.27 3.94 -18.17
C LYS A 117 19.30 3.16 -19.48
N GLU A 118 18.68 1.97 -19.52
CA GLU A 118 18.59 1.13 -20.73
C GLU A 118 17.72 1.76 -21.83
N ALA A 119 16.73 2.57 -21.45
CA ALA A 119 15.94 3.37 -22.37
C ALA A 119 16.67 4.62 -22.92
N GLY A 120 17.90 4.89 -22.47
CA GLY A 120 18.67 6.07 -22.89
C GLY A 120 18.14 7.39 -22.31
N ILE A 121 17.33 7.34 -21.24
CA ILE A 121 16.75 8.53 -20.61
C ILE A 121 17.73 9.09 -19.57
N TYR A 122 18.06 10.37 -19.70
CA TYR A 122 18.82 11.09 -18.68
C TYR A 122 17.85 11.88 -17.79
N LEU A 123 17.47 11.28 -16.66
CA LEU A 123 16.43 11.78 -15.76
C LEU A 123 16.62 13.25 -15.31
N PRO A 124 17.85 13.75 -15.02
CA PRO A 124 18.03 15.15 -14.61
C PRO A 124 17.61 16.19 -15.66
N ASP A 125 17.62 15.84 -16.95
CA ASP A 125 17.24 16.76 -18.03
C ASP A 125 15.73 16.70 -18.36
N MET A 126 14.99 15.77 -17.74
CA MET A 126 13.56 15.63 -18.01
C MET A 126 12.77 16.81 -17.40
N PRO A 127 11.82 17.40 -18.14
CA PRO A 127 10.94 18.42 -17.60
C PRO A 127 10.13 17.83 -16.44
N LYS A 128 9.89 18.66 -15.43
CA LYS A 128 8.97 18.29 -14.34
C LYS A 128 7.55 18.21 -14.90
N SER A 129 6.81 17.20 -14.47
CA SER A 129 5.38 17.05 -14.73
C SER A 129 4.67 16.71 -13.42
N ASP A 130 3.36 16.98 -13.38
CA ASP A 130 2.52 16.56 -12.27
C ASP A 130 2.12 15.07 -12.42
N PHE A 131 1.56 14.52 -11.35
CA PHE A 131 0.94 13.19 -11.36
C PHE A 131 -0.44 13.24 -12.03
N ASP A 132 -0.91 12.10 -12.53
CA ASP A 132 -2.18 12.01 -13.25
C ASP A 132 -3.41 12.17 -12.35
N ASP A 133 -4.46 12.80 -12.89
CA ASP A 133 -5.78 12.87 -12.26
C ASP A 133 -6.49 11.50 -12.25
N PRO A 134 -7.19 11.13 -11.16
CA PRO A 134 -7.57 11.97 -10.00
C PRO A 134 -6.59 11.90 -8.81
N PHE A 135 -5.45 11.23 -8.96
CA PHE A 135 -4.52 10.96 -7.85
C PHE A 135 -3.34 11.94 -7.81
N GLY A 136 -3.46 13.07 -8.51
CA GLY A 136 -2.39 14.02 -8.75
C GLY A 136 -1.83 14.70 -7.50
N THR A 137 -2.63 14.76 -6.42
CA THR A 137 -2.31 15.53 -5.22
C THR A 137 -1.86 14.63 -4.07
N ALA A 138 -0.61 14.75 -3.65
CA ALA A 138 -0.11 14.17 -2.42
C ALA A 138 -0.20 15.16 -1.25
N THR A 139 -0.66 14.70 -0.09
CA THR A 139 -0.61 15.50 1.14
C THR A 139 0.77 15.42 1.79
N GLY A 140 1.13 16.42 2.61
CA GLY A 140 2.42 16.41 3.32
C GLY A 140 2.64 15.18 4.21
N SER A 141 1.56 14.63 4.79
CA SER A 141 1.63 13.39 5.58
C SER A 141 1.93 12.16 4.74
N GLY A 142 1.48 12.11 3.47
CA GLY A 142 1.82 11.03 2.55
C GLY A 142 3.29 11.05 2.14
N VAL A 143 3.86 12.23 1.92
CA VAL A 143 5.25 12.40 1.44
C VAL A 143 6.26 11.93 2.49
N ILE A 144 5.99 12.11 3.78
CA ILE A 144 6.91 11.71 4.87
C ILE A 144 6.81 10.23 5.26
N PHE A 145 5.98 9.43 4.58
CA PHE A 145 5.75 8.03 4.94
C PHE A 145 7.00 7.14 4.81
N GLY A 146 7.94 7.52 3.94
CA GLY A 146 9.18 6.80 3.69
C GLY A 146 10.38 7.26 4.52
N ALA A 147 10.18 8.17 5.48
CA ALA A 147 11.25 8.70 6.34
C ALA A 147 11.74 7.69 7.38
#